data_AF-A0A420CN39-F1
#
_entry.id   AF-A0A420CN39-F1
#
_cell.length_a   1.000
_cell.length_b   1.000
_cell.length_c   1.000
_cell.angle_alpha   90.00
_cell.angle_beta   90.00
_cell.angle_gamma   90.00
#
_symmetry.space_group_name_H-M   'P 1'
#
loop_
_entity.id
_entity.type
_entity.pdbx_description
1 polymer ?
#
loop_
_entity_poly.entity_id
_entity_poly.type
_entity_poly.pdbx_seq_one_letter_code
_entity_poly.pdbx_strand_id
1 'polypeptide(L)'
;MKNTFLFIAVFTAFTFSCSKDNKETIENPATNSDNKTELKAAEKTNSKEEPTINLSEYSKLTPIEIKDSKQKDVFKKYGIEFGGVCYSCDLAIFKINKESFEIIELCNEKNIHSYKDFSYEKNGNSLKIKTPESTFIFTQVENEPIYQLKIEGQKPEFKNMRISEFYTQESLLEKFEEHDCGDFQG
;
A
#
# COMPACT_ATOMS: atom_id res chain seq x y z
N MET A 1 6.46 -24.73 50.55
CA MET A 1 7.73 -25.24 49.98
C MET A 1 8.12 -24.32 48.82
N LYS A 2 9.26 -23.63 48.94
CA LYS A 2 9.80 -22.73 47.91
C LYS A 2 10.49 -23.60 46.84
N ASN A 3 10.03 -23.52 45.59
CA ASN A 3 10.81 -24.03 44.46
C ASN A 3 11.35 -22.86 43.65
N THR A 4 12.66 -22.69 43.77
CA THR A 4 13.50 -21.76 43.01
C THR A 4 14.28 -22.60 42.02
N PHE A 5 14.02 -22.44 40.71
CA PHE A 5 14.82 -23.00 39.63
C PHE A 5 14.90 -21.93 38.54
N LEU A 6 15.89 -21.04 38.63
CA LEU A 6 17.24 -21.13 38.04
C LEU A 6 17.21 -20.92 36.52
N PHE A 7 17.50 -19.68 36.13
CA PHE A 7 17.75 -19.21 34.76
C PHE A 7 19.03 -19.86 34.20
N ILE A 8 18.98 -20.32 32.94
CA ILE A 8 20.18 -20.47 32.11
C ILE A 8 19.84 -19.94 30.72
N ALA A 9 20.36 -18.73 30.43
CA ALA A 9 20.43 -18.15 29.11
C ALA A 9 21.67 -18.71 28.38
N VAL A 10 21.51 -19.21 27.16
CA VAL A 10 22.62 -19.61 26.31
C VAL A 10 22.68 -18.66 25.12
N PHE A 11 23.64 -17.73 25.17
CA PHE A 11 24.09 -16.92 24.05
C PHE A 11 25.07 -17.75 23.22
N THR A 12 24.75 -18.03 21.96
CA THR A 12 25.73 -18.51 20.97
C THR A 12 25.95 -17.42 19.94
N ALA A 13 27.03 -16.66 20.11
CA ALA A 13 27.58 -15.79 19.09
C ALA A 13 28.42 -16.62 18.11
N PHE A 14 28.02 -16.66 16.84
CA PHE A 14 28.87 -17.14 15.76
C PHE A 14 29.52 -15.95 15.08
N THR A 15 30.79 -15.70 15.39
CA THR A 15 31.67 -14.82 14.60
C THR A 15 32.55 -15.70 13.73
N PHE A 16 32.30 -15.73 12.42
CA PHE A 16 33.28 -16.18 11.44
C PHE A 16 34.01 -14.96 10.84
N SER A 17 35.32 -15.08 10.78
CA SER A 17 36.30 -14.05 10.43
C SER A 17 37.01 -14.39 9.10
N CYS A 18 37.53 -13.34 8.44
CA CYS A 18 38.61 -13.30 7.43
C CYS A 18 38.36 -13.92 6.04
N SER A 19 38.88 -13.40 4.91
CA SER A 19 39.88 -12.35 4.64
C SER A 19 39.94 -12.04 3.13
N LYS A 20 40.31 -10.80 2.74
CA LYS A 20 41.49 -10.47 1.91
C LYS A 20 41.45 -9.01 1.43
N ASP A 21 42.55 -8.31 1.71
CA ASP A 21 42.95 -7.03 1.19
C ASP A 21 43.13 -7.04 -0.34
N ASN A 22 42.89 -5.89 -0.98
CA ASN A 22 43.92 -5.24 -1.79
C ASN A 22 43.62 -3.74 -1.93
N LYS A 23 44.66 -2.98 -1.60
CA LYS A 23 44.78 -1.53 -1.66
C LYS A 23 45.56 -1.21 -2.93
N GLU A 24 45.05 -0.33 -3.78
CA GLU A 24 45.91 0.49 -4.63
C GLU A 24 45.27 1.86 -4.86
N THR A 25 45.97 2.87 -4.38
CA THR A 25 45.87 4.28 -4.71
C THR A 25 46.95 4.54 -5.77
N ILE A 26 46.73 5.46 -6.72
CA ILE A 26 47.66 6.57 -7.08
C ILE A 26 47.38 7.15 -8.49
N GLU A 27 46.99 8.43 -8.45
CA GLU A 27 47.43 9.58 -9.25
C GLU A 27 47.22 9.69 -10.78
N ASN A 28 46.63 10.84 -11.14
CA ASN A 28 46.75 11.52 -12.43
C ASN A 28 48.21 11.91 -12.73
N PRO A 29 48.53 12.21 -14.01
CA PRO A 29 48.78 13.62 -14.30
C PRO A 29 48.15 14.11 -15.62
N ALA A 30 47.87 15.41 -15.63
CA ALA A 30 47.36 16.18 -16.75
C ALA A 30 48.39 16.35 -17.88
N THR A 31 47.92 16.43 -19.13
CA THR A 31 48.53 17.32 -20.14
C THR A 31 47.49 17.75 -21.18
N ASN A 32 47.44 19.06 -21.39
CA ASN A 32 46.61 19.77 -22.36
C ASN A 32 46.95 19.37 -23.81
N SER A 33 45.93 19.27 -24.66
CA SER A 33 46.03 19.74 -26.03
C SER A 33 44.66 20.15 -26.53
N ASP A 34 44.54 21.43 -26.87
CA ASP A 34 43.45 21.99 -27.64
C ASP A 34 43.21 21.19 -28.91
N ASN A 35 41.96 20.79 -29.15
CA ASN A 35 41.42 20.78 -30.51
C ASN A 35 39.89 20.88 -30.47
N LYS A 36 39.44 22.05 -30.92
CA LYS A 36 38.08 22.38 -31.32
C LYS A 36 37.60 21.37 -32.37
N THR A 37 36.63 20.54 -32.03
CA THR A 37 35.75 19.91 -33.02
C THR A 37 34.34 19.82 -32.44
N GLU A 38 33.55 20.81 -32.85
CA GLU A 38 32.11 20.85 -32.73
C GLU A 38 31.52 19.79 -33.66
N LEU A 39 30.86 18.75 -33.13
CA LEU A 39 29.81 17.99 -33.83
C LEU A 39 29.09 17.01 -32.90
N LYS A 40 27.79 17.29 -32.75
CA LYS A 40 26.67 16.41 -32.39
C LYS A 40 26.61 15.91 -30.94
N ALA A 41 25.80 16.64 -30.17
CA ALA A 41 25.04 16.10 -29.05
C ALA A 41 24.33 14.80 -29.49
N ALA A 42 24.84 13.66 -29.02
CA ALA A 42 24.04 12.46 -28.91
C ALA A 42 23.35 12.53 -27.55
N GLU A 43 22.16 13.15 -27.50
CA GLU A 43 21.22 12.91 -26.43
C GLU A 43 20.88 11.41 -26.48
N LYS A 44 21.59 10.63 -25.66
CA LYS A 44 21.09 9.33 -25.21
C LYS A 44 19.96 9.64 -24.23
N THR A 45 18.80 9.98 -24.78
CA THR A 45 17.53 9.84 -24.07
C THR A 45 17.29 8.35 -23.91
N ASN A 46 17.91 7.78 -22.89
CA ASN A 46 17.50 6.48 -22.36
C ASN A 46 16.18 6.73 -21.63
N SER A 47 15.11 7.00 -22.39
CA SER A 47 13.76 6.95 -21.88
C SER A 47 13.49 5.50 -21.58
N LYS A 48 13.82 5.08 -20.35
CA LYS A 48 13.12 3.97 -19.72
C LYS A 48 11.65 4.38 -19.76
N GLU A 49 10.91 3.81 -20.69
CA GLU A 49 9.47 3.89 -20.70
C GLU A 49 9.01 3.39 -19.32
N GLU A 50 8.56 4.32 -18.47
CA GLU A 50 8.05 3.94 -17.17
C GLU A 50 6.88 2.97 -17.40
N PRO A 51 6.90 1.79 -16.76
CA PRO A 51 5.79 0.85 -16.90
C PRO A 51 4.52 1.58 -16.49
N THR A 52 3.57 1.68 -17.43
CA THR A 52 2.32 2.38 -17.20
C THR A 52 1.51 1.59 -16.18
N ILE A 53 1.47 2.09 -14.94
CA ILE A 53 0.72 1.47 -13.86
C ILE A 53 -0.77 1.56 -14.20
N ASN A 54 -1.44 0.41 -14.31
CA ASN A 54 -2.89 0.37 -14.45
C ASN A 54 -3.56 0.51 -13.07
N LEU A 55 -4.27 1.62 -12.88
CA LEU A 55 -5.02 1.93 -11.66
C LEU A 55 -6.50 1.51 -11.71
N SER A 56 -6.97 0.88 -12.79
CA SER A 56 -8.39 0.52 -12.94
C SER A 56 -8.92 -0.35 -11.80
N GLU A 57 -8.07 -1.24 -11.28
CA GLU A 57 -8.35 -2.12 -10.13
C GLU A 57 -8.55 -1.36 -8.80
N TYR A 58 -8.19 -0.07 -8.75
CA TYR A 58 -8.24 0.79 -7.58
C TYR A 58 -9.19 1.98 -7.77
N SER A 59 -9.94 1.99 -8.88
CA SER A 59 -10.83 3.09 -9.26
C SER A 59 -11.91 3.39 -8.22
N LYS A 60 -12.40 2.34 -7.52
CA LYS A 60 -13.24 2.45 -6.34
C LYS A 60 -13.07 1.23 -5.44
N LEU A 61 -12.50 1.46 -4.26
CA LEU A 61 -12.26 0.46 -3.23
C LEU A 61 -13.26 0.63 -2.08
N THR A 62 -14.06 -0.42 -1.86
CA THR A 62 -15.08 -0.48 -0.83
C THR A 62 -14.56 -1.24 0.39
N PRO A 63 -14.83 -0.76 1.61
CA PRO A 63 -14.44 -1.44 2.85
C PRO A 63 -15.13 -2.80 3.01
N ILE A 64 -14.37 -3.77 3.48
CA ILE A 64 -14.83 -5.11 3.84
C ILE A 64 -14.21 -5.52 5.19
N GLU A 65 -14.69 -6.62 5.75
CA GLU A 65 -14.14 -7.24 6.95
C GLU A 65 -13.97 -8.75 6.81
N ILE A 66 -13.20 -9.33 7.73
CA ILE A 66 -13.10 -10.78 7.86
C ILE A 66 -14.35 -11.27 8.60
N LYS A 67 -15.14 -12.12 7.96
CA LYS A 67 -16.32 -12.78 8.56
C LYS A 67 -15.93 -14.10 9.20
N ASP A 68 -15.18 -14.94 8.48
CA ASP A 68 -14.68 -16.21 8.98
C ASP A 68 -13.28 -16.53 8.43
N SER A 69 -12.26 -16.23 9.25
CA SER A 69 -10.85 -16.46 8.93
C SER A 69 -10.47 -17.92 8.60
N LYS A 70 -11.34 -18.90 8.91
CA LYS A 70 -11.08 -20.33 8.63
C LYS A 70 -11.52 -20.75 7.24
N GLN A 71 -12.32 -19.93 6.54
CA GLN A 71 -12.76 -20.22 5.19
C GLN A 71 -11.60 -20.14 4.20
N LYS A 72 -11.56 -21.09 3.28
CA LYS A 72 -10.63 -21.06 2.13
C LYS A 72 -11.17 -20.26 0.97
N ASP A 73 -12.49 -20.24 0.82
CA ASP A 73 -13.18 -19.44 -0.18
C ASP A 73 -13.16 -17.98 0.26
N VAL A 74 -12.54 -17.12 -0.56
CA VAL A 74 -12.39 -15.69 -0.26
C VAL A 74 -13.74 -15.00 -0.09
N PHE A 75 -14.75 -15.39 -0.86
CA PHE A 75 -16.08 -14.77 -0.79
C PHE A 75 -16.92 -15.20 0.42
N LYS A 76 -16.44 -16.21 1.16
CA LYS A 76 -16.98 -16.62 2.47
C LYS A 76 -16.12 -16.12 3.63
N LYS A 77 -14.81 -15.98 3.40
CA LYS A 77 -13.85 -15.48 4.39
C LYS A 77 -14.08 -14.01 4.70
N TYR A 78 -14.33 -13.22 3.67
CA TYR A 78 -14.61 -11.79 3.78
C TYR A 78 -16.08 -11.50 3.48
N GLY A 79 -16.53 -10.32 3.88
CA GLY A 79 -17.83 -9.79 3.53
C GLY A 79 -17.88 -8.29 3.71
N ILE A 80 -19.01 -7.68 3.38
CA ILE A 80 -19.23 -6.25 3.61
C ILE A 80 -19.01 -5.93 5.10
N GLU A 81 -18.32 -4.82 5.39
CA GLU A 81 -18.18 -4.34 6.76
C GLU A 81 -19.55 -3.87 7.26
N PHE A 82 -20.24 -4.73 8.02
CA PHE A 82 -21.68 -4.57 8.19
C PHE A 82 -22.01 -3.43 9.15
N GLY A 83 -21.23 -3.25 10.21
CA GLY A 83 -21.46 -2.24 11.24
C GLY A 83 -21.45 -0.81 10.66
N GLY A 84 -20.41 -0.52 9.90
CA GLY A 84 -20.14 0.75 9.26
C GLY A 84 -20.89 0.93 7.95
N VAL A 85 -21.26 -0.11 7.22
CA VAL A 85 -22.10 0.04 6.01
C VAL A 85 -23.57 0.22 6.38
N CYS A 86 -24.10 -0.60 7.30
CA CYS A 86 -25.54 -0.70 7.52
C CYS A 86 -26.05 0.15 8.68
N TYR A 87 -25.21 0.46 9.69
CA TYR A 87 -25.67 1.17 10.89
C TYR A 87 -25.03 2.54 11.08
N SER A 88 -23.70 2.62 11.06
CA SER A 88 -22.99 3.87 11.36
C SER A 88 -22.82 4.78 10.15
N CYS A 89 -22.84 4.20 8.96
CA CYS A 89 -22.44 4.83 7.70
C CYS A 89 -21.19 5.71 7.76
N ASP A 90 -20.24 5.27 8.58
CA ASP A 90 -19.07 6.04 8.96
C ASP A 90 -17.82 5.56 8.24
N LEU A 91 -17.92 4.79 7.16
CA LEU A 91 -16.75 4.22 6.50
C LEU A 91 -16.22 5.08 5.35
N ALA A 92 -14.91 5.02 5.15
CA ALA A 92 -14.22 5.62 4.02
C ALA A 92 -14.10 4.65 2.82
N ILE A 93 -14.50 5.12 1.65
CA ILE A 93 -14.21 4.55 0.32
C ILE A 93 -12.97 5.26 -0.24
N PHE A 94 -12.12 4.53 -0.94
CA PHE A 94 -11.04 5.13 -1.72
C PHE A 94 -11.34 5.12 -3.21
N LYS A 95 -11.12 6.24 -3.91
CA LYS A 95 -11.10 6.32 -5.38
C LYS A 95 -9.74 6.79 -5.84
N ILE A 96 -9.10 6.02 -6.70
CA ILE A 96 -7.73 6.29 -7.16
C ILE A 96 -7.71 6.32 -8.68
N ASN A 97 -7.21 7.40 -9.26
CA ASN A 97 -6.94 7.52 -10.68
C ASN A 97 -5.63 8.31 -10.90
N LYS A 98 -5.34 8.71 -12.15
CA LYS A 98 -4.09 9.43 -12.46
C LYS A 98 -4.08 10.88 -12.00
N GLU A 99 -5.25 11.48 -11.76
CA GLU A 99 -5.46 12.90 -11.48
C GLU A 99 -5.76 13.17 -10.00
N SER A 100 -6.43 12.24 -9.32
CA SER A 100 -6.81 12.37 -7.92
C SER A 100 -6.70 11.07 -7.12
N PHE A 101 -6.38 11.24 -5.83
CA PHE A 101 -6.59 10.25 -4.79
C PHE A 101 -7.64 10.79 -3.82
N GLU A 102 -8.81 10.14 -3.78
CA GLU A 102 -9.98 10.59 -3.04
C GLU A 102 -10.35 9.60 -1.94
N ILE A 103 -10.73 10.15 -0.79
CA ILE A 103 -11.23 9.45 0.38
C ILE A 103 -12.63 10.02 0.63
N ILE A 104 -13.64 9.16 0.56
CA ILE A 104 -15.04 9.57 0.45
C ILE A 104 -15.86 8.86 1.53
N GLU A 105 -16.74 9.59 2.20
CA GLU A 105 -17.70 8.99 3.13
C GLU A 105 -18.73 8.14 2.38
N LEU A 106 -18.93 6.90 2.84
CA LEU A 106 -19.78 5.90 2.19
C LEU A 106 -21.21 6.39 1.89
N CYS A 107 -21.92 6.99 2.84
CA CYS A 107 -23.31 7.47 2.62
C CYS A 107 -23.42 8.91 2.16
N ASN A 108 -22.29 9.63 2.10
CA ASN A 108 -22.31 11.04 1.76
C ASN A 108 -21.17 11.35 0.80
N GLU A 109 -21.43 11.10 -0.48
CA GLU A 109 -20.46 11.34 -1.55
C GLU A 109 -20.00 12.80 -1.67
N LYS A 110 -20.58 13.75 -0.91
CA LYS A 110 -20.12 15.15 -0.85
C LYS A 110 -19.02 15.36 0.19
N ASN A 111 -18.87 14.46 1.16
CA ASN A 111 -17.78 14.49 2.13
C ASN A 111 -16.56 13.79 1.52
N ILE A 112 -15.77 14.58 0.77
CA ILE A 112 -14.60 14.12 0.03
C ILE A 112 -13.36 14.81 0.58
N HIS A 113 -12.35 14.02 0.89
CA HIS A 113 -10.98 14.49 1.04
C HIS A 113 -10.18 14.08 -0.20
N SER A 114 -9.65 15.06 -0.94
CA SER A 114 -8.99 14.83 -2.23
C SER A 114 -7.56 15.33 -2.22
N TYR A 115 -6.62 14.46 -2.58
CA TYR A 115 -5.24 14.81 -2.85
C TYR A 115 -5.02 14.92 -4.36
N LYS A 116 -4.60 16.10 -4.81
CA LYS A 116 -4.09 16.33 -6.17
C LYS A 116 -2.57 16.21 -6.25
N ASP A 117 -1.90 16.55 -5.16
CA ASP A 117 -0.47 16.36 -4.99
C ASP A 117 -0.23 15.01 -4.32
N PHE A 118 -0.16 13.97 -5.14
CA PHE A 118 0.18 12.62 -4.70
C PHE A 118 1.04 11.93 -5.75
N SER A 119 1.80 10.95 -5.30
CA SER A 119 2.49 10.02 -6.20
C SER A 119 2.07 8.59 -5.89
N TYR A 120 2.22 7.71 -6.86
CA TYR A 120 1.91 6.30 -6.68
C TYR A 120 2.98 5.41 -7.31
N GLU A 121 3.23 4.28 -6.67
CA GLU A 121 4.14 3.24 -7.16
C GLU A 121 3.50 1.87 -6.96
N LYS A 122 3.53 1.03 -7.99
CA LYS A 122 3.09 -0.38 -7.90
C LYS A 122 4.31 -1.27 -7.86
N ASN A 123 4.47 -2.01 -6.76
CA ASN A 123 5.57 -2.93 -6.52
C ASN A 123 5.00 -4.32 -6.23
N GLY A 124 5.07 -5.22 -7.19
CA GLY A 124 4.46 -6.55 -7.07
C GLY A 124 2.95 -6.46 -6.83
N ASN A 125 2.50 -7.04 -5.72
CA ASN A 125 1.09 -7.08 -5.29
C ASN A 125 0.66 -5.84 -4.46
N SER A 126 1.52 -4.82 -4.36
CA SER A 126 1.27 -3.66 -3.52
C SER A 126 1.22 -2.36 -4.32
N LEU A 127 0.20 -1.54 -4.07
CA LEU A 127 0.13 -0.15 -4.52
C LEU A 127 0.44 0.77 -3.34
N LYS A 128 1.45 1.61 -3.46
CA LYS A 128 1.74 2.66 -2.49
C LYS A 128 1.34 4.01 -3.06
N ILE A 129 0.61 4.79 -2.28
CA ILE A 129 0.21 6.16 -2.59
C ILE A 129 0.82 7.07 -1.53
N LYS A 130 1.64 8.02 -1.95
CA LYS A 130 2.29 8.99 -1.08
C LYS A 130 1.58 10.33 -1.23
N THR A 131 1.08 10.84 -0.12
CA THR A 131 0.58 12.22 0.03
C THR A 131 1.65 13.03 0.78
N PRO A 132 1.47 14.35 0.98
CA PRO A 132 2.43 15.15 1.72
C PRO A 132 2.66 14.70 3.17
N GLU A 133 1.65 14.09 3.80
CA GLU A 133 1.65 13.76 5.24
C GLU A 133 1.72 12.25 5.53
N SER A 134 1.28 11.42 4.58
CA SER A 134 1.03 10.00 4.82
C SER A 134 1.38 9.15 3.62
N THR A 135 1.64 7.86 3.86
CA THR A 135 1.72 6.85 2.80
C THR A 135 0.66 5.79 3.04
N PHE A 136 -0.20 5.61 2.04
CA PHE A 136 -1.24 4.58 2.01
C PHE A 136 -0.71 3.39 1.20
N ILE A 137 -0.71 2.20 1.79
CA ILE A 137 -0.16 1.01 1.18
C ILE A 137 -1.26 -0.04 1.09
N PHE A 138 -1.77 -0.25 -0.11
CA PHE A 138 -2.74 -1.30 -0.43
C PHE A 138 -1.97 -2.54 -0.85
N THR A 139 -1.95 -3.56 -0.01
CA THR A 139 -1.28 -4.84 -0.28
C THR A 139 -2.33 -5.88 -0.60
N GLN A 140 -2.27 -6.48 -1.79
CA GLN A 140 -3.16 -7.58 -2.12
C GLN A 140 -2.79 -8.83 -1.32
N VAL A 141 -3.71 -9.36 -0.53
CA VAL A 141 -3.48 -10.46 0.43
C VAL A 141 -4.11 -11.79 0.03
N GLU A 142 -4.91 -11.79 -1.04
CA GLU A 142 -5.52 -12.99 -1.64
C GLU A 142 -5.26 -13.03 -3.16
N ASN A 143 -5.64 -14.12 -3.84
CA ASN A 143 -5.53 -14.18 -5.31
C ASN A 143 -6.58 -13.27 -5.99
N GLU A 144 -7.76 -13.17 -5.39
CA GLU A 144 -8.79 -12.18 -5.66
C GLU A 144 -8.33 -10.79 -5.16
N PRO A 145 -8.89 -9.68 -5.68
CA PRO A 145 -8.43 -8.32 -5.35
C PRO A 145 -8.96 -7.88 -3.99
N ILE A 146 -8.46 -8.55 -2.95
CA ILE A 146 -8.61 -8.21 -1.54
C ILE A 146 -7.34 -7.50 -1.10
N TYR A 147 -7.48 -6.27 -0.65
CA TYR A 147 -6.37 -5.40 -0.27
C TYR A 147 -6.42 -5.12 1.22
N GLN A 148 -5.32 -5.37 1.91
CA GLN A 148 -5.08 -4.83 3.25
C GLN A 148 -4.49 -3.43 3.13
N LEU A 149 -5.07 -2.46 3.82
CA LEU A 149 -4.57 -1.10 3.89
C LEU A 149 -3.69 -0.92 5.12
N LYS A 150 -2.48 -0.40 4.90
CA LYS A 150 -1.63 0.16 5.95
C LYS A 150 -1.39 1.65 5.69
N ILE A 151 -1.45 2.46 6.74
CA ILE A 151 -1.11 3.88 6.68
C ILE A 151 0.14 4.13 7.51
N GLU A 152 1.16 4.71 6.89
CA GLU A 152 2.40 5.15 7.52
C GLU A 152 2.47 6.68 7.54
N GLY A 153 3.21 7.26 8.50
CA GLY A 153 3.27 8.70 8.72
C GLY A 153 2.13 9.19 9.62
N GLN A 154 1.66 10.41 9.39
CA GLN A 154 0.53 10.97 10.12
C GLN A 154 -0.75 10.28 9.63
N LYS A 155 -1.49 9.62 10.53
CA LYS A 155 -2.80 9.07 10.16
C LYS A 155 -3.76 10.24 9.95
N PRO A 156 -4.44 10.33 8.81
CA PRO A 156 -5.40 11.39 8.60
C PRO A 156 -6.59 11.20 9.56
N GLU A 157 -7.02 12.29 10.16
CA GLU A 157 -8.24 12.33 10.98
C GLU A 157 -9.36 12.91 10.14
N PHE A 158 -10.36 12.08 9.84
CA PHE A 158 -11.53 12.51 9.11
C PHE A 158 -12.73 12.58 10.04
N LYS A 159 -13.51 13.65 9.92
CA LYS A 159 -14.78 13.74 10.63
C LYS A 159 -15.76 12.74 10.02
N ASN A 160 -16.30 11.85 10.86
CA ASN A 160 -17.30 10.84 10.49
C ASN A 160 -16.86 9.89 9.36
N MET A 161 -15.55 9.62 9.26
CA MET A 161 -15.00 8.69 8.28
C MET A 161 -13.89 7.84 8.93
N ARG A 162 -14.26 6.62 9.28
CA ARG A 162 -13.41 5.53 9.74
C ARG A 162 -12.83 4.80 8.53
N ILE A 163 -11.54 4.54 8.61
CA ILE A 163 -10.81 3.74 7.63
C ILE A 163 -10.86 2.28 8.06
N SER A 164 -11.28 1.39 7.17
CA SER A 164 -11.24 -0.06 7.40
C SER A 164 -9.82 -0.62 7.22
N GLU A 165 -9.58 -1.83 7.69
CA GLU A 165 -8.32 -2.54 7.44
C GLU A 165 -8.32 -3.18 6.04
N PHE A 166 -9.47 -3.67 5.57
CA PHE A 166 -9.56 -4.42 4.32
C PHE A 166 -10.49 -3.75 3.32
N TYR A 167 -10.14 -3.89 2.05
CA TYR A 167 -10.81 -3.28 0.91
C TYR A 167 -10.89 -4.24 -0.27
N THR A 168 -11.90 -4.05 -1.11
CA THR A 168 -12.07 -4.77 -2.38
C THR A 168 -12.62 -3.84 -3.45
N GLN A 169 -12.64 -4.30 -4.70
CA GLN A 169 -13.30 -3.59 -5.79
C GLN A 169 -14.82 -3.59 -5.57
N GLU A 170 -15.48 -2.45 -5.80
CA GLU A 170 -16.94 -2.36 -5.68
C GLU A 170 -17.68 -3.41 -6.54
N SER A 171 -17.15 -3.74 -7.72
CA SER A 171 -17.72 -4.74 -8.64
C SER A 171 -17.73 -6.18 -8.09
N LEU A 172 -17.08 -6.44 -6.96
CA LEU A 172 -17.04 -7.76 -6.32
C LEU A 172 -17.98 -7.90 -5.13
N LEU A 173 -18.67 -6.82 -4.71
CA LEU A 173 -19.50 -6.85 -3.51
C LEU A 173 -20.62 -7.91 -3.60
N GLU A 174 -21.23 -8.06 -4.78
CA GLU A 174 -22.30 -9.04 -5.01
C GLU A 174 -21.84 -10.50 -4.91
N LYS A 175 -20.53 -10.76 -4.90
CA LYS A 175 -20.00 -12.13 -4.77
C LYS A 175 -19.90 -12.60 -3.33
N PHE A 176 -19.88 -11.68 -2.35
CA PHE A 176 -19.83 -12.06 -0.94
C PHE A 176 -21.18 -12.64 -0.49
N GLU A 177 -21.15 -13.62 0.41
CA GLU A 177 -22.37 -14.26 0.92
C GLU A 177 -23.29 -13.26 1.64
N GLU A 178 -22.71 -12.33 2.41
CA GLU A 178 -23.42 -11.26 3.11
C GLU A 178 -23.21 -9.94 2.37
N HIS A 179 -24.25 -9.50 1.67
CA HIS A 179 -24.24 -8.28 0.86
C HIS A 179 -25.47 -7.38 1.08
N ASP A 180 -26.41 -7.79 1.94
CA ASP A 180 -27.61 -7.03 2.27
C ASP A 180 -27.57 -6.64 3.74
N CYS A 181 -27.95 -5.40 4.04
CA CYS A 181 -28.17 -4.91 5.40
C CYS A 181 -29.39 -5.57 6.07
N GLY A 182 -30.17 -6.34 5.30
CA GLY A 182 -31.38 -7.02 5.73
C GLY A 182 -32.56 -6.06 5.90
N ASP A 183 -33.76 -6.62 5.97
CA ASP A 183 -34.97 -5.89 6.38
C ASP A 183 -34.95 -5.66 7.91
N PHE A 184 -34.05 -4.80 8.39
CA PHE A 184 -34.24 -4.22 9.71
C PHE A 184 -35.36 -3.19 9.60
N GLN A 185 -36.60 -3.66 9.76
CA GLN A 185 -37.69 -2.79 10.17
C GLN A 185 -37.30 -2.18 11.51
N GLY A 186 -36.92 -0.91 11.48
CA GLY A 186 -36.81 -0.09 12.68
C GLY A 186 -38.12 -0.06 13.46
#